data_AF-A0A3C0YY13-F1
#
_entry.id   AF-A0A3C0YY13-F1
#
_cell.length_a   1.000
_cell.length_b   1.000
_cell.length_c   1.000
_cell.angle_alpha   90.00
_cell.angle_beta   90.00
_cell.angle_gamma   90.00
#
_symmetry.space_group_name_H-M   'P 1'
#
loop_
_entity.id
_entity.type
_entity.pdbx_description
1 polymer ?
#
loop_
_entity_poly.entity_id
_entity_poly.type
_entity_poly.pdbx_seq_one_letter_code
_entity_poly.pdbx_strand_id
1 'polypeptide(L)'
;MGVDAHDTILITGLGPVGLGGVVNANFLGARILAVEGNPFRANLAMKLGADAVLDPDAADVLDQIMDLTGGVGVDKALDCSGNPRAHRLMIDSVRRKREASFIGEGGEFPLTASRDMIRKGLVLRGSWHYNLADYSKLINVIEQSSDQLDKFITHAFPMSQVQQAWELQSTLECGKVLLDPWA
;
A
#
# COMPACT_ATOMS: atom_id res chain seq x y z
N MET A 1 10.75 -5.14 5.86
CA MET A 1 11.65 -4.19 5.16
C MET A 1 12.29 -3.14 6.07
N GLY A 2 11.95 -3.11 7.38
CA GLY A 2 12.54 -2.16 8.34
C GLY A 2 12.27 -0.71 7.94
N VAL A 3 11.00 -0.35 7.78
CA VAL A 3 10.58 1.01 7.45
C VAL A 3 10.63 1.88 8.71
N ASP A 4 11.15 3.10 8.61
CA ASP A 4 11.16 4.07 9.70
C ASP A 4 10.90 5.51 9.22
N ALA A 5 10.96 6.47 10.14
CA ALA A 5 10.65 7.88 9.88
C ALA A 5 11.61 8.61 8.93
N HIS A 6 12.73 7.98 8.54
CA HIS A 6 13.66 8.52 7.55
C HIS A 6 13.39 8.00 6.15
N ASP A 7 12.50 7.01 6.00
CA ASP A 7 12.18 6.42 4.71
C ASP A 7 11.04 7.17 4.01
N THR A 8 11.17 7.33 2.68
CA THR A 8 10.02 7.54 1.81
C THR A 8 9.57 6.19 1.24
N ILE A 9 8.30 5.82 1.46
CA ILE A 9 7.70 4.59 0.95
C ILE A 9 6.71 4.87 -0.19
N LEU A 10 6.81 4.09 -1.27
CA LEU A 10 5.79 4.01 -2.32
C LEU A 10 4.85 2.83 -2.05
N ILE A 11 3.54 3.05 -2.08
CA ILE A 11 2.53 1.98 -1.99
C ILE A 11 1.67 2.00 -3.26
N THR A 12 1.68 0.90 -4.03
CA THR A 12 0.86 0.76 -5.24
C THR A 12 -0.39 -0.09 -4.97
N GLY A 13 -1.55 0.45 -5.34
CA GLY A 13 -2.86 -0.17 -5.08
C GLY A 13 -3.32 0.06 -3.65
N LEU A 14 -4.42 0.81 -3.48
CA LEU A 14 -4.98 1.21 -2.19
C LEU A 14 -6.31 0.50 -1.93
N GLY A 15 -6.35 -0.80 -2.21
CA GLY A 15 -7.33 -1.69 -1.59
C GLY A 15 -7.10 -1.84 -0.08
N PRO A 16 -7.84 -2.73 0.61
CA PRO A 16 -7.72 -2.90 2.05
C PRO A 16 -6.28 -3.15 2.53
N VAL A 17 -5.49 -3.92 1.77
CA VAL A 17 -4.08 -4.20 2.08
C VAL A 17 -3.21 -2.96 1.92
N GLY A 18 -3.34 -2.21 0.82
CA GLY A 18 -2.59 -0.99 0.57
C GLY A 18 -2.90 0.13 1.56
N LEU A 19 -4.18 0.34 1.85
CA LEU A 19 -4.63 1.28 2.90
C LEU A 19 -4.12 0.85 4.28
N GLY A 20 -4.09 -0.45 4.59
CA GLY A 20 -3.41 -0.97 5.78
C GLY A 20 -1.92 -0.66 5.77
N GLY A 21 -1.26 -0.73 4.61
CA GLY A 21 0.11 -0.27 4.41
C GLY A 21 0.30 1.22 4.73
N VAL A 22 -0.63 2.08 4.31
CA VAL A 22 -0.63 3.52 4.64
C VAL A 22 -0.74 3.73 6.15
N VAL A 23 -1.67 3.04 6.83
CA VAL A 23 -1.81 3.13 8.30
C VAL A 23 -0.52 2.73 9.00
N ASN A 24 0.10 1.62 8.58
CA ASN A 24 1.35 1.15 9.18
C ASN A 24 2.52 2.11 8.90
N ALA A 25 2.64 2.63 7.68
CA ALA A 25 3.70 3.58 7.34
C ALA A 25 3.55 4.90 8.11
N ASN A 26 2.30 5.37 8.29
CA ASN A 26 2.00 6.55 9.10
C ASN A 26 2.36 6.33 10.57
N PHE A 27 2.00 5.15 11.12
CA PHE A 27 2.39 4.76 12.48
C PHE A 27 3.91 4.76 12.68
N LEU A 28 4.67 4.33 11.66
CA LEU A 28 6.14 4.32 11.67
C LEU A 28 6.77 5.70 11.40
N GLY A 29 5.96 6.72 11.10
CA GLY A 29 6.41 8.08 10.80
C GLY A 29 7.08 8.25 9.43
N ALA A 30 6.94 7.27 8.53
CA ALA A 30 7.52 7.34 7.19
C ALA A 30 6.75 8.33 6.31
N ARG A 31 7.43 8.89 5.30
CA ARG A 31 6.77 9.67 4.24
C ARG A 31 6.14 8.74 3.22
N ILE A 32 4.89 8.98 2.85
CA ILE A 32 4.06 8.04 2.09
C ILE A 32 3.68 8.64 0.73
N LEU A 33 4.19 8.04 -0.33
CA LEU A 33 3.68 8.23 -1.69
C LEU A 33 2.82 7.03 -2.04
N ALA A 34 1.66 7.25 -2.65
CA ALA A 34 0.76 6.19 -3.05
C ALA A 34 0.33 6.32 -4.51
N VAL A 35 -0.10 5.21 -5.11
CA VAL A 35 -0.64 5.16 -6.47
C VAL A 35 -1.96 4.41 -6.47
N GLU A 36 -3.03 5.07 -6.89
CA GLU A 36 -4.39 4.52 -6.93
C GLU A 36 -5.26 5.27 -7.93
N GLY A 37 -6.01 4.54 -8.75
CA GLY A 37 -6.91 5.11 -9.77
C GLY A 37 -8.32 5.35 -9.27
N ASN A 38 -8.77 4.65 -8.23
CA ASN A 38 -10.09 4.86 -7.64
C ASN A 38 -10.12 6.13 -6.75
N PRO A 39 -10.94 7.14 -7.07
CA PRO A 39 -10.95 8.40 -6.33
C PRO A 39 -11.36 8.27 -4.86
N PHE A 40 -12.29 7.35 -4.53
CA PHE A 40 -12.69 7.12 -3.14
C PHE A 40 -11.51 6.66 -2.30
N ARG A 41 -10.75 5.66 -2.80
CA ARG A 41 -9.59 5.10 -2.12
C ARG A 41 -8.41 6.07 -2.06
N ALA A 42 -8.19 6.85 -3.11
CA ALA A 42 -7.19 7.92 -3.10
C ALA A 42 -7.49 8.96 -2.01
N ASN A 43 -8.74 9.43 -1.93
CA ASN A 43 -9.16 10.38 -0.88
C ASN A 43 -9.06 9.77 0.52
N LEU A 44 -9.42 8.49 0.67
CA LEU A 44 -9.28 7.79 1.95
C LEU A 44 -7.81 7.66 2.37
N ALA A 45 -6.91 7.32 1.46
CA ALA A 45 -5.48 7.23 1.75
C ALA A 45 -4.91 8.58 2.24
N MET A 46 -5.31 9.71 1.65
CA MET A 46 -4.93 11.04 2.14
C MET A 46 -5.41 11.27 3.59
N LYS A 47 -6.64 10.86 3.94
CA LYS A 47 -7.16 10.94 5.31
C LYS A 47 -6.44 10.02 6.29
N LEU A 48 -5.84 8.93 5.79
CA LEU A 48 -5.08 7.97 6.58
C LEU A 48 -3.59 8.36 6.75
N GLY A 49 -3.14 9.44 6.10
CA GLY A 49 -1.78 9.96 6.26
C GLY A 49 -0.88 9.81 5.04
N ALA A 50 -1.41 9.47 3.87
CA ALA A 50 -0.63 9.58 2.63
C ALA A 50 -0.25 11.05 2.37
N ASP A 51 1.02 11.32 2.02
CA ASP A 51 1.50 12.65 1.67
C ASP A 51 1.11 13.03 0.23
N ALA A 52 1.06 12.04 -0.66
CA ALA A 52 0.59 12.19 -2.02
C ALA A 52 -0.03 10.89 -2.54
N VAL A 53 -1.08 11.01 -3.36
CA VAL A 53 -1.64 9.91 -4.13
C VAL A 53 -1.63 10.29 -5.60
N LEU A 54 -0.99 9.46 -6.42
CA LEU A 54 -0.79 9.68 -7.85
C LEU A 54 -1.70 8.77 -8.67
N ASP A 55 -2.10 9.26 -9.84
CA ASP A 55 -2.89 8.50 -10.80
C ASP A 55 -2.00 7.48 -11.56
N PRO A 56 -2.29 6.16 -11.50
CA PRO A 56 -1.52 5.15 -12.24
C PRO A 56 -1.59 5.29 -13.76
N ASP A 57 -2.59 5.99 -14.29
CA ASP A 57 -2.77 6.20 -15.73
C ASP A 57 -2.18 7.52 -16.25
N ALA A 58 -1.63 8.35 -15.36
CA ALA A 58 -0.84 9.50 -15.76
C ALA A 58 0.44 9.04 -16.48
N ALA A 59 0.68 9.60 -17.67
CA ALA A 59 1.82 9.23 -18.52
C ALA A 59 3.18 9.55 -17.86
N ASP A 60 3.19 10.51 -16.94
CA ASP A 60 4.35 11.03 -16.21
C ASP A 60 4.38 10.57 -14.75
N VAL A 61 3.61 9.55 -14.36
CA VAL A 61 3.53 9.09 -12.96
C VAL A 61 4.90 8.74 -12.36
N LEU A 62 5.82 8.18 -13.15
CA LEU A 62 7.19 7.92 -12.73
C LEU A 62 7.92 9.23 -12.45
N ASP A 63 7.84 10.19 -13.36
CA ASP A 63 8.51 11.49 -13.22
C ASP A 63 7.99 12.25 -11.99
N GLN A 64 6.68 12.19 -11.73
CA GLN A 64 6.08 12.75 -10.52
C GLN A 64 6.67 12.12 -9.23
N ILE A 65 6.85 10.80 -9.19
CA ILE A 65 7.51 10.13 -8.04
C ILE A 65 8.97 10.58 -7.91
N MET A 66 9.69 10.69 -9.03
CA MET A 66 11.07 11.15 -9.03
C MET A 66 11.17 12.59 -8.51
N ASP A 67 10.30 13.49 -8.95
CA ASP A 67 10.27 14.89 -8.50
C ASP A 67 9.98 15.00 -7.00
N LEU A 68 8.99 14.25 -6.50
CA LEU A 68 8.65 14.19 -5.08
C LEU A 68 9.79 13.63 -4.21
N THR A 69 10.72 12.90 -4.82
CA THR A 69 11.89 12.30 -4.17
C THR A 69 13.21 12.97 -4.56
N GLY A 70 13.18 14.16 -5.17
CA GLY A 70 14.40 14.91 -5.52
C GLY A 70 15.29 14.19 -6.56
N GLY A 71 14.66 13.41 -7.44
CA GLY A 71 15.32 12.68 -8.52
C GLY A 71 16.06 11.42 -8.11
N VAL A 72 16.01 11.01 -6.83
CA VAL A 72 16.73 9.82 -6.37
C VAL A 72 15.87 8.55 -6.34
N GLY A 73 14.57 8.69 -6.16
CA GLY A 73 13.62 7.58 -5.96
C GLY A 73 13.35 7.26 -4.49
N VAL A 74 12.33 6.41 -4.25
CA VAL A 74 11.87 6.04 -2.89
C VAL A 74 12.81 5.07 -2.18
N ASP A 75 12.80 5.09 -0.84
CA ASP A 75 13.59 4.18 -0.01
C ASP A 75 13.02 2.76 0.03
N LYS A 76 11.69 2.66 -0.01
CA LYS A 76 10.96 1.40 0.14
C LYS A 76 9.79 1.43 -0.82
N ALA A 77 9.38 0.26 -1.30
CA ALA A 77 8.15 0.18 -2.04
C ALA A 77 7.37 -1.10 -1.76
N LEU A 78 6.06 -0.99 -1.86
CA LEU A 78 5.09 -2.02 -1.52
C LEU A 78 4.09 -2.16 -2.67
N ASP A 79 4.08 -3.32 -3.32
CA ASP A 79 2.97 -3.65 -4.22
C ASP A 79 1.85 -4.37 -3.48
N CYS A 80 0.67 -3.76 -3.53
CA CYS A 80 -0.58 -4.30 -3.04
C CYS A 80 -1.62 -4.44 -4.16
N SER A 81 -1.20 -4.32 -5.43
CA SER A 81 -2.09 -4.31 -6.58
C SER A 81 -2.10 -5.63 -7.37
N GLY A 82 -0.98 -6.38 -7.37
CA GLY A 82 -0.77 -7.55 -8.23
C GLY A 82 -0.72 -7.20 -9.72
N ASN A 83 -0.55 -5.92 -10.07
CA ASN A 83 -0.58 -5.44 -11.45
C ASN A 83 0.85 -5.33 -12.02
N PRO A 84 1.17 -5.93 -13.18
CA PRO A 84 2.49 -5.82 -13.82
C PRO A 84 2.95 -4.37 -14.08
N ARG A 85 2.03 -3.44 -14.39
CA ARG A 85 2.35 -2.00 -14.55
C ARG A 85 2.84 -1.39 -13.24
N ALA A 86 2.19 -1.72 -12.13
CA ALA A 86 2.59 -1.27 -10.80
C ALA A 86 3.93 -1.88 -10.38
N HIS A 87 4.15 -3.17 -10.67
CA HIS A 87 5.45 -3.82 -10.44
C HIS A 87 6.58 -3.08 -11.17
N ARG A 88 6.37 -2.74 -12.45
CA ARG A 88 7.36 -2.01 -13.25
C ARG A 88 7.62 -0.62 -12.67
N LEU A 89 6.55 0.15 -12.43
CA LEU A 89 6.63 1.49 -11.83
C LEU A 89 7.41 1.47 -10.51
N MET A 90 7.10 0.51 -9.65
CA MET A 90 7.77 0.32 -8.37
C MET A 90 9.27 0.05 -8.57
N ILE A 91 9.64 -0.90 -9.43
CA ILE A 91 11.05 -1.23 -9.67
C ILE A 91 11.79 -0.03 -10.25
N ASP A 92 11.18 0.79 -11.11
CA ASP A 92 11.82 2.00 -11.64
C ASP A 92 11.99 3.07 -10.57
N SER A 93 10.98 3.26 -9.72
CA SER A 93 10.92 4.31 -8.70
C SER A 93 11.80 4.09 -7.48
N VAL A 94 12.15 2.85 -7.13
CA VAL A 94 12.97 2.56 -5.93
C VAL A 94 14.43 2.95 -6.18
N ARG A 95 15.04 3.70 -5.26
CA ARG A 95 16.45 4.11 -5.42
C ARG A 95 17.42 2.95 -5.25
N ARG A 96 18.71 3.18 -5.51
CA ARG A 96 19.74 2.13 -5.41
C ARG A 96 19.93 1.67 -3.96
N LYS A 97 20.28 0.38 -3.78
CA LYS A 97 20.56 -0.26 -2.48
C LYS A 97 19.38 -0.20 -1.50
N ARG A 98 18.17 -0.41 -2.03
CA ARG A 98 16.90 -0.32 -1.32
C ARG A 98 16.00 -1.51 -1.63
N GLU A 99 14.81 -1.52 -1.03
CA GLU A 99 13.97 -2.71 -0.99
C GLU A 99 12.60 -2.47 -1.61
N ALA A 100 12.08 -3.49 -2.27
CA ALA A 100 10.71 -3.56 -2.75
C ALA A 100 10.07 -4.88 -2.30
N SER A 101 8.82 -4.83 -1.84
CA SER A 101 8.07 -6.01 -1.43
C SER A 101 6.75 -6.14 -2.18
N PHE A 102 6.43 -7.37 -2.54
CA PHE A 102 5.25 -7.74 -3.32
C PHE A 102 4.30 -8.54 -2.43
N ILE A 103 3.09 -8.03 -2.27
CA ILE A 103 2.00 -8.61 -1.48
C ILE A 103 0.78 -8.87 -2.35
N GLY A 104 0.52 -7.98 -3.33
CA GLY A 104 -0.56 -8.16 -4.29
C GLY A 104 -0.42 -9.47 -5.05
N GLU A 105 -1.46 -10.30 -5.00
CA GLU A 105 -1.48 -11.56 -5.73
C GLU A 105 -1.87 -11.34 -7.18
N GLY A 106 -1.05 -11.88 -8.10
CA GLY A 106 -1.35 -11.91 -9.52
C GLY A 106 -0.30 -11.21 -10.38
N GLY A 107 -0.56 -11.26 -11.69
CA GLY A 107 0.29 -10.64 -12.70
C GLY A 107 1.62 -11.37 -12.92
N GLU A 108 2.22 -11.10 -14.07
CA GLU A 108 3.62 -11.44 -14.32
C GLU A 108 4.55 -10.41 -13.65
N PHE A 109 5.76 -10.85 -13.32
CA PHE A 109 6.81 -9.98 -12.83
C PHE A 109 7.97 -9.91 -13.82
N PRO A 110 7.92 -9.00 -14.82
CA PRO A 110 8.98 -8.85 -15.79
C PRO A 110 10.18 -8.12 -15.17
N LEU A 111 11.21 -8.89 -14.78
CA LEU A 111 12.43 -8.39 -14.15
C LEU A 111 13.66 -8.62 -15.04
N THR A 112 14.40 -7.55 -15.34
CA THR A 112 15.73 -7.68 -15.96
C THR A 112 16.80 -7.78 -14.88
N ALA A 113 17.28 -9.00 -14.57
CA ALA A 113 18.18 -9.25 -13.43
C ALA A 113 19.38 -8.29 -13.34
N SER A 114 20.11 -8.05 -14.44
CA SER A 114 21.27 -7.15 -14.41
C SER A 114 20.90 -5.68 -14.17
N ARG A 115 19.98 -5.13 -14.98
CA ARG A 115 19.56 -3.72 -14.91
C ARG A 115 18.82 -3.42 -13.60
N ASP A 116 17.81 -4.22 -13.30
CA ASP A 116 16.82 -3.93 -12.26
C ASP A 116 17.26 -4.39 -10.87
N MET A 117 18.00 -5.50 -10.77
CA MET A 117 18.38 -6.08 -9.49
C MET A 117 19.87 -5.85 -9.18
N ILE A 118 20.80 -6.34 -10.02
CA ILE A 118 22.24 -6.32 -9.73
C ILE A 118 22.78 -4.88 -9.74
N ARG A 119 22.53 -4.11 -10.81
CA ARG A 119 23.07 -2.75 -10.95
C ARG A 119 22.44 -1.77 -9.96
N LYS A 120 21.14 -1.91 -9.66
CA LYS A 120 20.48 -1.11 -8.61
C LYS A 120 20.84 -1.60 -7.20
N GLY A 121 21.23 -2.86 -7.05
CA GLY A 121 21.47 -3.49 -5.74
C GLY A 121 20.19 -3.61 -4.93
N LEU A 122 19.06 -3.95 -5.58
CA LEU A 122 17.77 -4.04 -4.90
C LEU A 122 17.62 -5.35 -4.12
N VAL A 123 16.90 -5.28 -3.00
CA VAL A 123 16.33 -6.44 -2.33
C VAL A 123 14.87 -6.57 -2.74
N LEU A 124 14.51 -7.68 -3.36
CA LEU A 124 13.13 -7.97 -3.76
C LEU A 124 12.56 -9.05 -2.83
N ARG A 125 11.41 -8.79 -2.21
CA ARG A 125 10.80 -9.68 -1.21
C ARG A 125 9.35 -10.01 -1.56
N GLY A 126 9.03 -11.28 -1.74
CA GLY A 126 7.64 -11.74 -1.66
C GLY A 126 7.19 -11.78 -0.20
N SER A 127 5.97 -11.34 0.07
CA SER A 127 5.39 -11.35 1.42
C SER A 127 4.04 -12.06 1.41
N TRP A 128 4.02 -13.26 2.00
CA TRP A 128 2.81 -14.07 2.12
C TRP A 128 2.31 -14.05 3.57
N HIS A 129 1.12 -13.49 3.77
CA HIS A 129 0.46 -13.43 5.09
C HIS A 129 1.36 -12.80 6.18
N TYR A 130 0.99 -13.00 7.44
CA TYR A 130 1.71 -12.54 8.62
C TYR A 130 2.28 -13.72 9.40
N ASN A 131 3.32 -13.47 10.20
CA ASN A 131 3.87 -14.45 11.11
C ASN A 131 3.15 -14.37 12.46
N LEU A 132 2.65 -15.50 12.97
CA LEU A 132 2.00 -15.57 14.28
C LEU A 132 2.94 -15.16 15.43
N ALA A 133 4.25 -15.30 15.26
CA ALA A 133 5.23 -14.82 16.23
C ALA A 133 5.19 -13.29 16.43
N ASP A 134 4.66 -12.54 15.46
CA ASP A 134 4.54 -11.08 15.54
C ASP A 134 3.15 -10.63 16.04
N TYR A 135 2.25 -11.55 16.38
CA TYR A 135 0.87 -11.23 16.76
C TYR A 135 0.76 -10.16 17.84
N SER A 136 1.54 -10.27 18.93
CA SER A 136 1.52 -9.29 20.02
C SER A 136 1.94 -7.88 19.56
N LYS A 137 2.90 -7.79 18.64
CA LYS A 137 3.33 -6.51 18.04
C LYS A 137 2.23 -5.94 17.14
N LEU A 138 1.58 -6.80 16.35
CA LEU A 138 0.49 -6.38 15.47
C LEU A 138 -0.70 -5.81 16.26
N ILE A 139 -1.08 -6.46 17.37
CA ILE A 139 -2.13 -5.96 18.25
C ILE A 139 -1.75 -4.61 18.86
N ASN A 140 -0.50 -4.42 19.29
CA ASN A 140 -0.05 -3.14 19.81
C ASN A 140 -0.15 -2.02 18.76
N VAL A 141 0.20 -2.28 17.51
CA VAL A 141 0.03 -1.30 16.41
C VAL A 141 -1.45 -0.96 16.20
N ILE A 142 -2.33 -1.98 16.24
CA ILE A 142 -3.78 -1.81 16.11
C ILE A 142 -4.31 -0.90 17.23
N GLU A 143 -3.95 -1.17 18.48
CA GLU A 143 -4.38 -0.38 19.65
C GLU A 143 -3.90 1.08 19.57
N GLN A 144 -2.65 1.29 19.16
CA GLN A 144 -2.07 2.63 19.01
C GLN A 144 -2.53 3.38 17.76
N SER A 145 -3.22 2.71 16.83
CA SER A 145 -3.73 3.29 15.58
C SER A 145 -5.25 3.34 15.53
N SER A 146 -5.94 3.31 16.67
CA SER A 146 -7.41 3.30 16.77
C SER A 146 -8.09 4.37 15.91
N ASP A 147 -7.65 5.64 16.03
CA ASP A 147 -8.19 6.74 15.22
C ASP A 147 -8.01 6.55 13.70
N GLN A 148 -6.97 5.84 13.28
CA GLN A 148 -6.74 5.48 11.88
C GLN A 148 -7.64 4.32 11.45
N LEU A 149 -7.84 3.34 12.33
CA LEU A 149 -8.70 2.19 12.07
C LEU A 149 -10.17 2.58 11.94
N ASP A 150 -10.64 3.52 12.75
CA ASP A 150 -12.00 4.06 12.65
C ASP A 150 -12.27 4.73 11.31
N LYS A 151 -11.25 5.33 10.68
CA LYS A 151 -11.35 5.89 9.33
C LYS A 151 -11.22 4.82 8.25
N PHE A 152 -10.34 3.84 8.46
CA PHE A 152 -10.08 2.75 7.53
C PHE A 152 -11.30 1.84 7.37
N ILE A 153 -12.00 1.56 8.48
CA ILE A 153 -13.28 0.85 8.49
C ILE A 153 -14.39 1.82 8.08
N THR A 154 -14.63 1.88 6.79
CA THR A 154 -15.61 2.83 6.22
C THR A 154 -17.06 2.42 6.42
N HIS A 155 -17.34 1.12 6.56
CA HIS A 155 -18.70 0.60 6.62
C HIS A 155 -18.79 -0.60 7.56
N ALA A 156 -19.92 -0.69 8.26
CA ALA A 156 -20.30 -1.84 9.06
C ALA A 156 -21.76 -2.20 8.75
N PHE A 157 -22.03 -3.49 8.60
CA PHE A 157 -23.37 -4.02 8.35
C PHE A 157 -23.67 -5.13 9.36
N PRO A 158 -24.93 -5.36 9.74
CA PRO A 158 -25.30 -6.59 10.42
C PRO A 158 -25.04 -7.78 9.50
N MET A 159 -24.69 -8.95 10.05
CA MET A 159 -24.37 -10.15 9.27
C MET A 159 -25.52 -10.59 8.35
N SER A 160 -26.77 -10.26 8.71
CA SER A 160 -27.97 -10.48 7.88
C SER A 160 -27.96 -9.72 6.55
N GLN A 161 -27.12 -8.68 6.42
CA GLN A 161 -26.96 -7.84 5.23
C GLN A 161 -25.67 -8.14 4.43
N VAL A 162 -25.19 -9.38 4.50
CA VAL A 162 -23.97 -9.80 3.80
C VAL A 162 -24.00 -9.52 2.29
N GLN A 163 -25.17 -9.60 1.66
CA GLN A 163 -25.32 -9.30 0.23
C GLN A 163 -25.03 -7.82 -0.06
N GLN A 164 -25.63 -6.90 0.70
CA GLN A 164 -25.39 -5.46 0.52
C GLN A 164 -23.92 -5.10 0.78
N ALA A 165 -23.31 -5.71 1.81
CA ALA A 165 -21.89 -5.51 2.12
C ALA A 165 -20.98 -5.93 0.95
N TRP A 166 -21.28 -7.07 0.30
CA TRP A 166 -20.54 -7.55 -0.87
C TRP A 166 -20.74 -6.69 -2.12
N GLU A 167 -21.97 -6.25 -2.37
CA GLU A 167 -22.30 -5.36 -3.48
C GLU A 167 -21.53 -4.05 -3.36
N LEU A 168 -21.55 -3.44 -2.18
CA LEU A 168 -20.76 -2.24 -1.89
C LEU A 168 -19.26 -2.50 -2.08
N GLN A 169 -18.72 -3.59 -1.53
CA GLN A 169 -17.29 -3.89 -1.67
C GLN A 169 -16.86 -4.04 -3.14
N SER A 170 -17.74 -4.56 -4.00
CA SER A 170 -17.50 -4.72 -5.43
C SER A 170 -17.45 -3.39 -6.20
N THR A 171 -18.03 -2.31 -5.66
CA THR A 171 -17.91 -0.95 -6.24
C THR A 171 -16.54 -0.33 -6.03
N LEU A 172 -15.74 -0.88 -5.10
CA LEU A 172 -14.46 -0.33 -4.62
C LEU A 172 -14.59 0.98 -3.81
N GLU A 173 -15.80 1.49 -3.59
CA GLU A 173 -16.09 2.69 -2.77
C GLU A 173 -16.12 2.38 -1.27
N CYS A 174 -15.12 1.64 -0.80
CA CYS A 174 -14.93 1.29 0.60
C CYS A 174 -13.44 1.13 0.92
N GLY A 175 -13.07 1.39 2.19
CA GLY A 175 -11.76 1.03 2.74
C GLY A 175 -11.76 -0.42 3.23
N LYS A 176 -12.50 -0.66 4.31
CA LYS A 176 -12.84 -1.98 4.84
C LYS A 176 -14.33 -2.01 5.21
N VAL A 177 -14.96 -3.16 4.98
CA VAL A 177 -16.33 -3.47 5.40
C VAL A 177 -16.27 -4.49 6.54
N LEU A 178 -17.00 -4.22 7.62
CA LEU A 178 -17.19 -5.16 8.72
C LEU A 178 -18.61 -5.74 8.70
N LEU A 179 -18.72 -7.01 9.08
CA LEU A 179 -20.00 -7.66 9.35
C LEU A 179 -20.08 -7.91 10.86
N ASP A 180 -21.09 -7.34 11.50
CA ASP A 180 -21.39 -7.56 12.90
C ASP A 180 -22.42 -8.68 13.05
N PRO A 181 -22.06 -9.84 13.61
CA PRO A 181 -22.98 -10.96 13.80
C PRO A 181 -24.03 -10.72 14.90
N TRP A 182 -23.90 -9.67 15.71
CA TRP A 182 -24.75 -9.43 16.88
C TRP A 182 -25.61 -8.16 16.78
N ALA A 183 -25.47 -7.38 15.70
CA ALA A 183 -26.27 -6.20 15.40
C ALA A 183 -27.64 -6.52 14.79
#